data_AF-I1XK65-F1
#
_entry.id   AF-I1XK65-F1
#
_cell.length_a   1.000
_cell.length_b   1.000
_cell.length_c   1.000
_cell.angle_alpha   90.00
_cell.angle_beta   90.00
_cell.angle_gamma   90.00
#
_symmetry.space_group_name_H-M   'P 1'
#
loop_
_entity.id
_entity.type
_entity.pdbx_description
1 polymer ?
#
loop_
_entity_poly.entity_id
_entity_poly.type
_entity_poly.pdbx_seq_one_letter_code
_entity_poly.pdbx_strand_id
1 'polypeptide(L)'
;MENNLIQNLTALKALPGSWDIFSFEQLVKDVSGGNKKTLKSDFLDKGEFVIVDQGQSLVAGYTNNRALLVKTPPPYIVFGDHTRALKYIDVPFAMGADGTKVLKSINDETVNGKYLYYFF
;
A
#
# COMPACT_ATOMS: atom_id res chain seq x y z
N MET A 1 -19.93 -7.13 26.27
CA MET A 1 -19.24 -6.09 25.47
C MET A 1 -19.37 -6.48 24.01
N GLU A 2 -20.44 -6.04 23.36
CA GLU A 2 -20.86 -6.57 22.05
C GLU A 2 -20.35 -5.79 20.83
N ASN A 3 -19.64 -4.69 21.04
CA ASN A 3 -19.02 -3.95 19.95
C ASN A 3 -17.67 -3.41 20.40
N ASN A 4 -16.62 -3.74 19.65
CA ASN A 4 -15.41 -2.94 19.59
C ASN A 4 -15.59 -1.98 18.40
N LEU A 5 -15.24 -0.70 18.56
CA LEU A 5 -15.56 0.44 17.69
C LEU A 5 -15.21 0.29 16.19
N ILE A 6 -14.57 -0.81 15.79
CA ILE A 6 -13.96 -1.00 14.48
C ILE A 6 -14.54 -2.22 13.72
N GLN A 7 -15.21 -3.17 14.37
CA GLN A 7 -15.80 -4.33 13.69
C GLN A 7 -17.17 -4.73 14.28
N ASN A 8 -18.15 -4.90 13.40
CA ASN A 8 -19.43 -5.51 13.74
C ASN A 8 -19.22 -7.01 13.99
N LEU A 9 -19.04 -7.39 15.26
CA LEU A 9 -18.84 -8.78 15.69
C LEU A 9 -19.99 -9.71 15.28
N THR A 10 -21.17 -9.17 14.98
CA THR A 10 -22.32 -9.94 14.48
C THR A 10 -22.10 -10.45 13.07
N ALA A 11 -21.46 -9.65 12.20
CA ALA A 11 -21.14 -10.06 10.83
C ALA A 11 -20.12 -11.20 10.81
N LEU A 12 -19.15 -11.19 11.73
CA LEU A 12 -18.15 -12.25 11.86
C LEU A 12 -18.79 -13.60 12.24
N LYS A 13 -19.84 -13.59 13.07
CA LYS A 13 -20.57 -14.82 13.46
C LYS A 13 -21.37 -15.45 12.31
N ALA A 14 -21.64 -14.69 11.25
CA ALA A 14 -22.36 -15.18 10.06
C ALA A 14 -21.43 -15.74 8.98
N LEU A 15 -20.10 -15.63 9.16
CA LEU A 15 -19.13 -16.20 8.22
C LEU A 15 -19.14 -17.73 8.28
N PRO A 16 -18.81 -18.42 7.18
CA PRO A 16 -18.65 -19.86 7.22
C PRO A 16 -17.59 -20.27 8.25
N GLY A 17 -17.88 -21.27 9.07
CA GLY A 17 -16.97 -21.72 10.13
C GLY A 17 -15.61 -22.26 9.64
N SER A 18 -15.47 -22.48 8.33
CA SER A 18 -14.21 -22.88 7.68
C SER A 18 -13.31 -21.71 7.29
N TRP A 19 -13.73 -20.46 7.53
CA TRP A 19 -12.94 -19.27 7.18
C TRP A 19 -12.07 -18.87 8.35
N ASP A 20 -10.78 -18.78 8.10
CA ASP A 20 -9.85 -18.18 9.05
C ASP A 20 -10.05 -16.66 9.11
N ILE A 21 -10.04 -16.12 10.33
CA ILE A 21 -10.18 -14.68 10.58
C ILE A 21 -8.83 -14.13 11.01
N PHE A 22 -8.34 -13.13 10.28
CA PHE A 22 -7.07 -12.46 10.55
C PHE A 22 -7.28 -10.97 10.83
N SER A 23 -6.46 -10.40 11.71
CA SER A 23 -6.30 -8.96 11.85
C SER A 23 -5.50 -8.38 10.68
N PHE A 24 -5.60 -7.07 10.47
CA PHE A 24 -4.86 -6.38 9.43
C PHE A 24 -3.34 -6.61 9.57
N GLU A 25 -2.82 -6.52 10.77
CA GLU A 25 -1.39 -6.67 11.09
C GLU A 25 -0.88 -8.10 10.90
N GLN A 26 -1.77 -9.10 10.88
CA GLN A 26 -1.40 -10.49 10.58
C GLN A 26 -1.22 -10.72 9.07
N LEU A 27 -1.83 -9.90 8.22
CA LEU A 27 -1.81 -10.05 6.76
C LEU A 27 -0.96 -9.00 6.06
N VAL A 28 -0.78 -7.81 6.66
CA VAL A 28 -0.21 -6.64 6.00
C VAL A 28 1.04 -6.15 6.69
N LYS A 29 2.08 -5.91 5.89
CA LYS A 29 3.34 -5.32 6.32
C LYS A 29 3.48 -3.91 5.75
N ASP A 30 3.68 -2.92 6.63
CA ASP A 30 4.15 -1.60 6.23
C ASP A 30 5.65 -1.67 5.92
N VAL A 31 6.01 -1.46 4.65
CA VAL A 31 7.40 -1.43 4.17
C VAL A 31 7.86 -0.03 3.78
N SER A 32 7.14 1.02 4.20
CA SER A 32 7.48 2.42 3.92
C SER A 32 8.79 2.83 4.61
N GLY A 33 9.02 2.32 5.82
CA GLY A 33 10.15 2.68 6.67
C GLY A 33 11.50 2.45 5.98
N GLY A 34 12.37 3.45 6.03
CA GLY A 34 13.73 3.36 5.49
C GLY A 34 13.86 3.56 3.97
N ASN A 35 12.76 3.79 3.24
CA ASN A 35 12.83 4.26 1.85
C ASN A 35 13.06 5.78 1.82
N LYS A 36 13.66 6.26 0.73
CA LYS A 36 13.83 7.69 0.50
C LYS A 36 12.52 8.28 0.00
N LYS A 37 12.14 9.42 0.56
CA LYS A 37 11.00 10.22 0.12
C LYS A 37 11.46 11.17 -0.97
N THR A 38 10.68 11.28 -2.05
CA THR A 38 10.94 12.23 -3.14
C THR A 38 10.10 13.48 -2.93
N LEU A 39 10.75 14.66 -2.88
CA LEU A 39 10.05 15.94 -2.76
C LEU A 39 9.38 16.30 -4.07
N LYS A 40 8.20 16.93 -4.01
CA LYS A 40 7.44 17.33 -5.21
C LYS A 40 8.21 18.30 -6.12
N SER A 41 9.11 19.11 -5.54
CA SER A 41 10.01 20.00 -6.29
C SER A 41 10.96 19.25 -7.23
N ASP A 42 11.22 17.97 -6.97
CA ASP A 42 12.19 17.16 -7.69
C ASP A 42 11.52 16.24 -8.73
N PHE A 43 10.19 16.36 -8.89
CA PHE A 43 9.42 15.55 -9.83
C PHE A 43 9.69 16.03 -11.25
N LEU A 44 9.90 15.09 -12.16
CA LEU A 44 9.96 15.34 -13.59
C LEU A 44 8.60 15.04 -14.23
N ASP A 45 8.28 15.74 -15.32
CA ASP A 45 7.09 15.43 -16.14
C ASP A 45 7.24 14.09 -16.89
N LYS A 46 8.48 13.66 -17.16
CA LYS A 46 8.84 12.38 -17.80
C LYS A 46 10.16 11.86 -17.23
N GLY A 47 10.32 10.54 -17.14
CA GLY A 47 11.55 9.90 -16.67
C GLY A 47 11.46 8.37 -16.69
N GLU A 48 12.53 7.71 -16.25
CA GLU A 48 12.67 6.25 -16.26
C GLU A 48 11.76 5.56 -15.24
N PHE A 49 11.62 6.13 -14.04
CA PHE A 49 10.84 5.55 -12.95
C PHE A 49 9.67 6.44 -12.57
N VAL A 50 8.52 5.83 -12.34
CA VAL A 50 7.33 6.53 -11.85
C VAL A 50 7.49 6.88 -10.37
N ILE A 51 6.96 8.03 -10.00
CA ILE A 51 6.76 8.44 -8.62
C ILE A 51 5.29 8.27 -8.26
N VAL A 52 5.02 7.60 -7.15
CA VAL A 52 3.67 7.41 -6.60
C VAL A 52 3.62 8.05 -5.23
N ASP A 53 2.65 8.93 -5.00
CA ASP A 53 2.48 9.67 -3.75
C ASP A 53 1.09 9.47 -3.13
N GLN A 54 0.80 10.24 -2.08
CA GLN A 54 -0.48 10.26 -1.36
C GLN A 54 -1.65 10.88 -2.14
N GLY A 55 -1.45 11.39 -3.36
CA GLY A 55 -2.48 12.02 -4.20
C GLY A 55 -3.44 11.02 -4.85
N GLN A 56 -4.44 11.50 -5.58
CA GLN A 56 -5.41 10.65 -6.28
C GLN A 56 -4.84 10.00 -7.56
N SER A 57 -3.93 10.70 -8.26
CA SER A 57 -3.34 10.21 -9.51
C SER A 57 -2.49 8.95 -9.29
N LEU A 58 -2.57 8.00 -10.22
CA LEU A 58 -1.76 6.78 -10.18
C LEU A 58 -0.25 7.11 -10.23
N VAL A 59 0.12 8.03 -11.12
CA VAL A 59 1.49 8.55 -11.26
C VAL A 59 1.47 10.03 -10.93
N ALA A 60 2.31 10.45 -9.98
CA ALA A 60 2.41 11.84 -9.54
C ALA A 60 3.52 12.61 -10.29
N GLY A 61 4.49 11.90 -10.84
CA GLY A 61 5.63 12.42 -11.56
C GLY A 61 6.63 11.31 -11.87
N TYR A 62 7.84 11.70 -12.25
CA TYR A 62 8.90 10.75 -12.62
C TYR A 62 10.24 11.13 -12.01
N THR A 63 11.16 10.16 -11.95
CA THR A 63 12.57 10.36 -11.63
C THR A 63 13.45 9.45 -12.47
N ASN A 64 14.69 9.88 -12.74
CA ASN A 64 15.73 9.03 -13.32
C ASN A 64 16.67 8.46 -12.25
N ASN A 65 16.46 8.80 -10.97
CA ASN A 65 17.34 8.37 -9.89
C ASN A 65 16.90 7.03 -9.30
N ARG A 66 17.54 5.95 -9.77
CA ARG A 66 17.32 4.59 -9.27
C ARG A 66 17.52 4.43 -7.76
N ALA A 67 18.33 5.28 -7.12
CA ALA A 67 18.56 5.21 -5.68
C ALA A 67 17.37 5.70 -4.82
N LEU A 68 16.32 6.25 -5.45
CA LEU A 68 15.06 6.63 -4.81
C LEU A 68 14.00 5.53 -4.83
N LEU A 69 14.26 4.41 -5.53
CA LEU A 69 13.30 3.32 -5.62
C LEU A 69 13.04 2.70 -4.26
N VAL A 70 11.80 2.26 -4.06
CA VAL A 70 11.41 1.45 -2.91
C VAL A 70 12.28 0.18 -2.88
N LYS A 71 12.86 -0.09 -1.71
CA LYS A 71 13.90 -1.13 -1.54
C LYS A 71 13.37 -2.55 -1.68
N THR A 72 12.13 -2.78 -1.27
CA THR A 72 11.49 -4.09 -1.42
C THR A 72 11.07 -4.28 -2.88
N PRO A 73 11.04 -5.50 -3.43
CA PRO A 73 10.58 -5.73 -4.80
C PRO A 73 9.05 -5.61 -4.91
N PRO A 74 8.50 -5.34 -6.11
CA PRO A 74 7.06 -5.36 -6.36
C PRO A 74 6.44 -6.76 -6.13
N PRO A 75 5.11 -6.87 -6.01
CA PRO A 75 4.11 -5.79 -6.09
C PRO A 75 3.89 -5.06 -4.76
N TYR A 76 3.25 -3.89 -4.82
CA TYR A 76 2.96 -3.02 -3.68
C TYR A 76 1.52 -2.53 -3.69
N ILE A 77 0.98 -2.26 -2.51
CA ILE A 77 -0.22 -1.46 -2.31
C ILE A 77 0.25 -0.11 -1.76
N VAL A 78 0.00 0.97 -2.48
CA VAL A 78 0.32 2.34 -2.05
C VAL A 78 -0.94 3.00 -1.53
N PHE A 79 -0.89 3.50 -0.30
CA PHE A 79 -1.99 4.21 0.36
C PHE A 79 -1.59 5.68 0.59
N GLY A 80 -2.48 6.60 0.24
CA GLY A 80 -2.34 8.02 0.57
C GLY A 80 -3.23 8.41 1.74
N ASP A 81 -2.65 8.86 2.85
CA ASP A 81 -3.41 9.19 4.07
C ASP A 81 -4.40 10.37 3.89
N HIS A 82 -4.05 11.37 3.08
CA HIS A 82 -4.90 12.52 2.83
C HIS A 82 -6.07 12.20 1.89
N THR A 83 -5.83 11.38 0.87
CA THR A 83 -6.81 11.09 -0.18
C THR A 83 -7.58 9.79 0.07
N ARG A 84 -7.04 8.92 0.92
CA ARG A 84 -7.43 7.52 1.09
C ARG A 84 -7.37 6.71 -0.21
N ALA A 85 -6.62 7.20 -1.21
CA ALA A 85 -6.43 6.50 -2.47
C ALA A 85 -5.57 5.25 -2.26
N LEU A 86 -5.98 4.15 -2.88
CA LEU A 86 -5.25 2.89 -2.94
C LEU A 86 -4.79 2.63 -4.37
N LYS A 87 -3.52 2.29 -4.54
CA LYS A 87 -2.90 2.03 -5.84
C LYS A 87 -2.14 0.72 -5.79
N TYR A 88 -2.37 -0.14 -6.77
CA TYR A 88 -1.58 -1.36 -6.95
C TYR A 88 -0.45 -1.09 -7.93
N ILE A 89 0.79 -1.28 -7.49
CA ILE A 89 1.99 -0.99 -8.27
C ILE A 89 2.81 -2.28 -8.41
N ASP A 90 2.96 -2.79 -9.62
CA ASP A 90 3.65 -4.05 -9.94
C ASP A 90 5.02 -3.85 -10.60
N VAL A 91 5.47 -2.59 -10.69
CA VAL A 91 6.78 -2.19 -11.20
C VAL A 91 7.59 -1.46 -10.11
N PRO A 92 8.93 -1.46 -10.17
CA PRO A 92 9.73 -0.63 -9.28
C PRO A 92 9.34 0.86 -9.40
N PHE A 93 9.13 1.52 -8.26
CA PHE A 93 8.72 2.93 -8.22
C PHE A 93 9.45 3.67 -7.10
N ALA A 94 9.48 5.00 -7.20
CA ALA A 94 9.96 5.88 -6.14
C ALA A 94 8.77 6.44 -5.35
N MET A 95 8.85 6.47 -4.02
CA MET A 95 7.75 7.00 -3.22
C MET A 95 7.82 8.52 -3.10
N GLY A 96 6.66 9.17 -3.21
CA GLY A 96 6.49 10.57 -2.85
C GLY A 96 6.73 10.82 -1.37
N ALA A 97 6.74 12.10 -0.99
CA ALA A 97 6.92 12.51 0.40
C ALA A 97 5.69 12.18 1.28
N ASP A 98 5.53 12.95 2.36
CA ASP A 98 4.66 12.69 3.51
C ASP A 98 3.30 12.06 3.19
N GLY A 99 2.80 11.24 4.09
CA GLY A 99 1.49 10.60 3.97
C GLY A 99 1.38 9.40 3.04
N THR A 100 2.44 9.10 2.26
CA THR A 100 2.50 7.91 1.40
C THR A 100 2.91 6.69 2.21
N LYS A 101 2.09 5.64 2.18
CA LYS A 101 2.36 4.32 2.75
C LYS A 101 2.55 3.27 1.66
N VAL A 102 3.55 2.41 1.83
CA VAL A 102 3.82 1.26 0.96
C VAL A 102 3.57 0.00 1.77
N LEU A 103 2.57 -0.76 1.36
CA LEU A 103 2.08 -1.95 2.05
C LEU A 103 2.33 -3.19 1.17
N LYS A 104 2.58 -4.33 1.81
CA LYS A 104 2.72 -5.64 1.16
C LYS A 104 1.97 -6.70 1.95
N SER A 105 1.57 -7.78 1.28
CA SER A 105 1.18 -9.01 1.98
C SER A 105 2.36 -9.53 2.79
N ILE A 106 2.12 -10.01 4.01
CA ILE A 106 3.11 -10.70 4.83
C ILE A 106 3.44 -12.06 4.21
N ASN A 107 2.41 -12.77 3.73
CA ASN A 107 2.54 -14.09 3.12
C ASN A 107 1.52 -14.26 1.99
N ASP A 108 2.01 -14.33 0.75
CA ASP A 108 1.17 -14.53 -0.43
C ASP A 108 0.53 -15.94 -0.51
N GLU A 109 1.02 -16.92 0.26
CA GLU A 109 0.38 -18.24 0.40
C GLU A 109 -0.89 -18.19 1.25
N THR A 110 -0.90 -17.31 2.28
CA THR A 110 -2.08 -17.09 3.13
C THR A 110 -3.08 -16.17 2.45
N VAL A 111 -2.60 -15.07 1.86
CA VAL A 111 -3.46 -14.12 1.15
C VAL A 111 -2.71 -13.46 0.00
N ASN A 112 -3.29 -13.54 -1.19
CA ASN A 112 -2.74 -12.89 -2.37
C ASN A 112 -2.72 -11.35 -2.18
N GLY A 113 -1.58 -10.70 -2.37
CA GLY A 113 -1.48 -9.25 -2.24
C GLY A 113 -2.41 -8.44 -3.16
N LYS A 114 -2.76 -8.94 -4.35
CA LYS A 114 -3.73 -8.27 -5.24
C LYS A 114 -5.17 -8.42 -4.73
N TYR A 115 -5.50 -9.52 -4.07
CA TYR A 115 -6.76 -9.65 -3.35
C TYR A 115 -6.87 -8.61 -2.22
N LEU A 116 -5.81 -8.46 -1.40
CA LEU A 116 -5.78 -7.42 -0.36
C LEU A 116 -6.06 -6.02 -0.91
N TYR A 117 -5.49 -5.69 -2.07
CA TYR A 117 -5.74 -4.42 -2.75
C TYR A 117 -7.21 -4.18 -3.09
N TYR A 118 -7.94 -5.19 -3.57
CA TYR A 118 -9.36 -5.08 -3.88
C TYR A 118 -10.25 -5.14 -2.64
N PHE A 119 -9.76 -5.72 -1.55
CA PHE A 119 -10.48 -5.84 -0.30
C PHE A 119 -10.49 -4.54 0.51
N PHE A 120 -9.40 -3.77 0.45
CA PHE A 120 -9.32 -2.44 1.08
C PHE A 120 -10.21 -1.42 0.37
#